data_AF-A0A0K8WBN1-F1
#
_entry.id   AF-A0A0K8WBN1-F1
#
_cell.length_a   1.000
_cell.length_b   1.000
_cell.length_c   1.000
_cell.angle_alpha   90.00
_cell.angle_beta   90.00
_cell.angle_gamma   90.00
#
_symmetry.space_group_name_H-M   'P 1'
#
loop_
_entity.id
_entity.type
_entity.pdbx_description
1 polymer ?
#
loop_
_entity_poly.entity_id
_entity_poly.type
_entity_poly.pdbx_seq_one_letter_code
_entity_poly.pdbx_strand_id
1 'polypeptide(L)'
;MSASDGVFNNLRQKLDVLGYTQTLPLAGIPLVAALFEDLVKSTESLRDAKKKIVDLLEEKSCWELGVEPYKCDNSRLLVECNQLHQQNLKDREDYEQRNFELLQKIRNLVTDKFHLEEQCQQLQQQLSSLLAKHQNIITGPNMKNVKDKAKKPFVSTVRSGERIPPLLESRGNIRCTKCTSQTTRPYTADSASVGVDKMPSVALKNEIDRLEDRVKNLTDQLEFHKRKIESRDREIRRLNELLTGGRPPAALAKDCCFKDVRGMSEDIENLQREKTESLNKIREYQEQMHEAMERALSLETHNKQLQHDLDELKVAALAVETQANSEIAQREQELEDLQNELKKLRNRPEKGDNRTQIGRRAGGAGDGVNNSNDSSAVAALNADKRRLNERINELTQRDAELKSENERLLKKLSKLKGKIHGMQKELQDNVQQKEQRTDEEKIRLKSERDFFQKEYLRLISKAGSEKVHQK
;
A
#
# COMPACT_ATOMS: atom_id res chain seq x y z
N MET A 1 -54.49 51.71 85.49
CA MET A 1 -53.38 50.82 85.07
C MET A 1 -52.72 51.50 83.88
N SER A 2 -51.45 51.85 84.02
CA SER A 2 -50.73 52.63 83.01
C SER A 2 -50.37 51.74 81.82
N ALA A 3 -50.32 52.28 80.60
CA ALA A 3 -49.97 51.51 79.41
C ALA A 3 -48.58 50.82 79.53
N SER A 4 -47.68 51.35 80.37
CA SER A 4 -46.36 50.78 80.67
C SER A 4 -46.42 49.46 81.47
N ASP A 5 -47.42 49.27 82.34
CA ASP A 5 -47.55 48.03 83.11
C ASP A 5 -47.93 46.84 82.21
N GLY A 6 -48.71 47.10 81.15
CA GLY A 6 -49.09 46.09 80.16
C GLY A 6 -47.91 45.60 79.32
N VAL A 7 -47.03 46.52 78.89
CA VAL A 7 -45.83 46.19 78.10
C VAL A 7 -44.82 45.39 78.91
N PHE A 8 -44.60 45.79 80.18
CA PHE A 8 -43.72 45.07 81.09
C PHE A 8 -44.20 43.64 81.36
N ASN A 9 -45.48 43.48 81.71
CA ASN A 9 -46.05 42.15 81.99
C ASN A 9 -45.99 41.22 80.77
N ASN A 10 -46.19 41.75 79.57
CA ASN A 10 -46.09 40.97 78.32
C ASN A 10 -44.65 40.54 78.02
N LEU A 11 -43.68 41.45 78.16
CA LEU A 11 -42.25 41.12 78.00
C LEU A 11 -41.80 40.10 79.05
N ARG A 12 -42.25 40.28 80.29
CA ARG A 12 -41.95 39.37 81.40
C ARG A 12 -42.44 37.96 81.13
N GLN A 13 -43.69 37.82 80.71
CA GLN A 13 -44.27 36.52 80.35
C GLN A 13 -43.49 35.83 79.22
N LYS A 14 -43.06 36.58 78.20
CA LYS A 14 -42.25 36.04 77.10
C LYS A 14 -40.86 35.57 77.56
N LEU A 15 -40.21 36.33 78.44
CA LEU A 15 -38.92 35.96 79.02
C LEU A 15 -39.03 34.74 79.94
N ASP A 16 -40.10 34.64 80.73
CA ASP A 16 -40.36 33.47 81.60
C ASP A 16 -40.55 32.19 80.78
N VAL A 17 -41.26 32.26 79.65
CA VAL A 17 -41.42 31.12 78.73
C VAL A 17 -40.08 30.65 78.16
N LEU A 18 -39.14 31.58 77.98
CA LEU A 18 -37.78 31.27 77.52
C LEU A 18 -36.81 30.88 78.65
N GLY A 19 -37.31 30.79 79.89
CA GLY A 19 -36.54 30.41 81.07
C GLY A 19 -35.76 31.54 81.73
N TYR A 20 -35.91 32.79 81.28
CA TYR A 20 -35.26 33.96 81.88
C TYR A 20 -36.07 34.49 83.06
N THR A 21 -35.90 33.85 84.23
CA THR A 21 -36.68 34.15 85.44
C THR A 21 -36.10 35.26 86.32
N GLN A 22 -34.89 35.75 86.06
CA GLN A 22 -34.27 36.86 86.80
C GLN A 22 -35.05 38.18 86.71
N THR A 23 -35.06 38.96 87.80
CA THR A 23 -35.74 40.27 87.88
C THR A 23 -35.10 41.29 86.94
N LEU A 24 -35.91 41.96 86.12
CA LEU A 24 -35.45 42.95 85.15
C LEU A 24 -35.43 44.37 85.77
N PRO A 25 -34.32 45.12 85.70
CA PRO A 25 -34.29 46.52 86.13
C PRO A 25 -35.22 47.39 85.28
N LEU A 26 -35.92 48.36 85.90
CA LEU A 26 -36.86 49.25 85.19
C LEU A 26 -36.23 49.96 83.98
N ALA A 27 -34.97 50.41 84.11
CA ALA A 27 -34.25 51.09 83.04
C ALA A 27 -33.91 50.18 81.85
N GLY A 28 -33.85 48.86 82.05
CA GLY A 28 -33.51 47.88 81.00
C GLY A 28 -34.70 47.42 80.17
N ILE A 29 -35.93 47.66 80.63
CA ILE A 29 -37.17 47.19 79.99
C ILE A 29 -37.25 47.61 78.51
N PRO A 30 -37.02 48.89 78.13
CA PRO A 30 -37.17 49.32 76.74
C PRO A 30 -36.15 48.67 75.80
N LEU A 31 -34.92 48.48 76.26
CA LEU A 31 -33.85 47.86 75.47
C LEU A 31 -34.12 46.38 75.25
N VAL A 32 -34.48 45.65 76.31
CA VAL A 32 -34.79 44.22 76.20
C VAL A 32 -36.03 43.99 75.34
N ALA A 33 -37.04 44.87 75.44
CA ALA A 33 -38.20 44.83 74.54
C ALA A 33 -37.78 44.99 73.07
N ALA A 34 -36.96 45.99 72.74
CA ALA A 34 -36.49 46.24 71.38
C ALA A 34 -35.67 45.06 70.83
N LEU A 35 -34.71 44.54 71.61
CA LEU A 35 -33.90 43.38 71.22
C LEU A 35 -34.75 42.13 70.99
N PHE A 36 -35.77 41.93 71.83
CA PHE A 36 -36.69 40.82 71.66
C PHE A 36 -37.48 40.94 70.36
N GLU A 37 -37.96 42.15 70.07
CA GLU A 37 -38.72 42.42 68.85
C GLU A 37 -37.85 42.25 67.59
N ASP A 38 -36.60 42.70 67.63
CA ASP A 38 -35.63 42.50 66.55
C ASP A 38 -35.29 41.02 66.35
N LEU A 39 -35.18 40.25 67.43
CA LEU A 39 -34.97 38.79 67.36
C LEU A 39 -36.16 38.07 66.74
N VAL A 40 -37.38 38.44 67.13
CA VAL A 40 -38.61 37.89 66.52
C VAL A 40 -38.65 38.24 65.03
N LYS A 41 -38.44 39.51 64.66
CA LYS A 41 -38.41 39.93 63.25
C LYS A 41 -37.33 39.21 62.44
N SER A 42 -36.12 39.07 62.99
CA SER A 42 -35.01 38.40 62.30
C SER A 42 -35.25 36.90 62.13
N THR A 43 -35.85 36.24 63.13
CA THR A 43 -36.17 34.81 63.06
C THR A 43 -37.33 34.53 62.10
N GLU A 44 -38.35 35.39 62.06
CA GLU A 44 -39.42 35.31 61.07
C GLU A 44 -38.89 35.56 59.65
N SER A 45 -38.07 36.60 59.45
CA SER A 45 -37.42 36.87 58.15
C SER A 45 -36.55 35.71 57.68
N LEU A 46 -35.78 35.08 58.58
CA LEU A 46 -34.99 33.89 58.26
C LEU A 46 -35.88 32.69 57.88
N ARG A 47 -36.98 32.48 58.60
CA ARG A 47 -37.94 31.41 58.30
C ARG A 47 -38.56 31.62 56.91
N ASP A 48 -38.94 32.84 56.58
CA ASP A 48 -39.54 33.19 55.30
C ASP A 48 -38.52 33.05 54.16
N ALA A 49 -37.27 33.48 54.37
CA ALA A 49 -36.19 33.29 53.41
C ALA A 49 -35.91 31.80 53.16
N LYS A 50 -35.87 30.97 54.20
CA LYS A 50 -35.70 29.51 54.07
C LYS A 50 -36.84 28.89 53.26
N LYS A 51 -38.09 29.28 53.55
CA LYS A 51 -39.25 28.82 52.78
C LYS A 51 -39.12 29.20 51.31
N LYS A 52 -38.75 30.46 51.03
CA LYS A 52 -38.56 30.92 49.65
C LYS A 52 -37.46 30.18 48.90
N ILE A 53 -36.37 29.81 49.57
CA ILE A 53 -35.31 28.98 48.98
C ILE A 53 -35.86 27.59 48.61
N VAL A 54 -36.64 26.96 49.48
CA VAL A 54 -37.27 25.66 49.19
C VAL A 54 -38.19 25.78 47.97
N ASP A 55 -39.06 26.78 47.93
CA ASP A 55 -39.96 27.03 46.80
C ASP A 55 -39.17 27.22 45.48
N LEU A 56 -38.08 27.98 45.51
CA LEU A 56 -37.21 28.21 44.34
C LEU A 56 -36.47 26.93 43.89
N LEU A 57 -36.08 26.06 44.83
CA LEU A 57 -35.46 24.77 44.50
C LEU A 57 -36.46 23.80 43.86
N GLU A 58 -37.71 23.79 44.34
CA GLU A 58 -38.80 23.02 43.72
C GLU A 58 -39.10 23.55 42.31
N GLU A 59 -39.19 24.88 42.16
CA GLU A 59 -39.40 25.53 40.86
C GLU A 59 -38.25 25.19 39.89
N LYS A 60 -37.00 25.27 40.34
CA LYS A 60 -35.81 24.85 39.57
C LYS A 60 -35.93 23.40 39.11
N SER A 61 -36.33 22.49 40.00
CA SER A 61 -36.50 21.08 39.65
C SER A 61 -37.60 20.86 38.61
N CYS A 62 -38.69 21.62 38.67
CA CYS A 62 -39.75 21.59 37.67
C CYS A 62 -39.26 22.12 36.32
N TRP A 63 -38.48 23.21 36.30
CA TRP A 63 -37.86 23.73 35.09
C TRP A 63 -36.87 22.74 34.47
N GLU A 64 -36.02 22.11 35.30
CA GLU A 64 -35.07 21.08 34.85
C GLU A 64 -35.78 19.88 34.21
N LEU A 65 -36.88 19.43 34.81
CA LEU A 65 -37.71 18.35 34.24
C LEU A 65 -38.42 18.79 32.94
N GLY A 66 -38.88 20.04 32.86
CA GLY A 66 -39.55 20.59 31.69
C GLY A 66 -38.63 20.76 30.47
N VAL A 67 -37.33 21.02 30.68
CA VAL A 67 -36.36 21.14 29.58
C VAL A 67 -35.79 19.80 29.12
N GLU A 68 -35.92 18.74 29.93
CA GLU A 68 -35.33 17.42 29.63
C GLU A 68 -35.80 16.81 28.30
N PRO A 69 -37.10 16.87 27.92
CA PRO A 69 -37.55 16.38 26.61
C PRO A 69 -36.85 17.08 25.44
N TYR A 70 -36.63 18.39 25.54
CA TYR A 70 -35.96 19.17 24.50
C TYR A 70 -34.47 18.85 24.42
N LYS A 71 -33.79 18.61 25.55
CA LYS A 71 -32.39 18.15 25.54
C LYS A 71 -32.25 16.79 24.87
N CYS A 72 -33.14 15.86 25.20
CA CYS A 72 -33.19 14.53 24.60
C CYS A 72 -33.46 14.61 23.09
N ASP A 73 -34.46 15.39 22.68
CA ASP A 73 -34.81 15.52 21.27
C ASP A 73 -33.73 16.25 20.47
N ASN A 74 -33.17 17.35 21.00
CA ASN A 74 -32.04 18.04 20.36
C ASN A 74 -30.82 17.13 20.22
N SER A 75 -30.52 16.31 21.23
CA SER A 75 -29.41 15.34 21.15
C SER A 75 -29.67 14.29 20.07
N ARG A 76 -30.89 13.77 19.99
CA ARG A 76 -31.31 12.82 18.96
C ARG A 76 -31.23 13.43 17.56
N LEU A 77 -31.77 14.64 17.38
CA LEU A 77 -31.74 15.37 16.11
C LEU A 77 -30.32 15.72 15.67
N LEU A 78 -29.43 16.08 16.60
CA LEU A 78 -28.02 16.31 16.28
C LEU A 78 -27.34 15.04 15.79
N VAL A 79 -27.63 13.89 16.39
CA VAL A 79 -27.11 12.59 15.92
C VAL A 79 -27.64 12.28 14.52
N GLU A 80 -28.95 12.39 14.30
CA GLU A 80 -29.58 12.13 13.00
C GLU A 80 -29.05 13.09 11.91
N CYS A 81 -28.94 14.39 12.22
CA CYS A 81 -28.41 15.39 11.30
C CYS A 81 -26.96 15.09 10.91
N ASN A 82 -26.12 14.71 11.87
CA ASN A 82 -24.74 14.31 11.59
C ASN A 82 -24.65 13.02 10.77
N GLN A 83 -25.49 12.02 11.06
CA GLN A 83 -25.55 10.78 10.29
C GLN A 83 -25.97 11.04 8.84
N LEU A 84 -27.04 11.83 8.63
CA LEU A 84 -27.52 12.21 7.31
C LEU A 84 -26.46 13.01 6.54
N HIS A 85 -25.76 13.92 7.20
CA HIS A 85 -24.68 14.69 6.58
C HIS A 85 -23.51 13.79 6.15
N GLN A 86 -23.09 12.84 7.00
CA GLN A 86 -22.07 11.85 6.65
C GLN A 86 -22.50 10.95 5.49
N GLN A 87 -23.75 10.50 5.49
CA GLN A 87 -24.31 9.72 4.41
C GLN A 87 -24.33 10.50 3.09
N ASN A 88 -24.77 11.77 3.13
CA ASN A 88 -24.78 12.63 1.96
C ASN A 88 -23.38 12.85 1.37
N LEU A 89 -22.38 13.08 2.24
CA LEU A 89 -20.98 13.18 1.81
C LEU A 89 -20.50 11.89 1.14
N LYS A 90 -20.81 10.74 1.72
CA LYS A 90 -20.45 9.43 1.15
C LYS A 90 -21.12 9.20 -0.19
N ASP A 91 -22.42 9.43 -0.29
CA ASP A 91 -23.18 9.27 -1.53
C ASP A 91 -22.65 10.20 -2.63
N ARG A 92 -22.25 11.42 -2.26
CA ARG A 92 -21.61 12.38 -3.17
C ARG A 92 -20.24 11.89 -3.64
N GLU A 93 -19.39 11.40 -2.73
CA GLU A 93 -18.08 10.82 -3.07
C GLU A 93 -18.24 9.60 -4.00
N ASP A 94 -19.18 8.70 -3.70
CA ASP A 94 -19.46 7.50 -4.50
C ASP A 94 -20.04 7.84 -5.89
N TYR A 95 -20.83 8.91 -5.97
CA TYR A 95 -21.32 9.43 -7.25
C TYR A 95 -20.19 10.03 -8.09
N GLU A 96 -19.35 10.88 -7.49
CA GLU A 96 -18.21 11.49 -8.18
C GLU A 96 -17.21 10.44 -8.67
N GLN A 97 -16.94 9.42 -7.86
CA GLN A 97 -16.09 8.28 -8.23
C GLN A 97 -16.64 7.52 -9.44
N ARG A 98 -17.93 7.14 -9.40
CA ARG A 98 -18.60 6.46 -10.53
C ARG A 98 -18.55 7.30 -11.80
N ASN A 99 -18.78 8.61 -11.68
CA ASN A 99 -18.73 9.52 -12.82
C ASN A 99 -17.32 9.59 -13.42
N PHE A 100 -16.29 9.68 -12.57
CA PHE A 100 -14.89 9.63 -13.01
C PHE A 100 -14.55 8.34 -13.77
N GLU A 101 -14.93 7.18 -13.23
CA GLU A 101 -14.71 5.87 -13.87
C GLU A 101 -15.42 5.75 -15.22
N LEU A 102 -16.67 6.22 -15.30
CA LEU A 102 -17.44 6.23 -16.55
C LEU A 102 -16.80 7.16 -17.59
N LEU A 103 -16.36 8.35 -17.20
CA LEU A 103 -15.66 9.28 -18.10
C LEU A 103 -14.35 8.66 -18.62
N GLN A 104 -13.58 7.99 -17.76
CA GLN A 104 -12.37 7.29 -18.18
C GLN A 104 -12.68 6.15 -19.15
N LYS A 105 -13.73 5.38 -18.89
CA LYS A 105 -14.19 4.32 -19.80
C LYS A 105 -14.64 4.86 -21.15
N ILE A 106 -15.37 5.97 -21.17
CA ILE A 106 -15.78 6.64 -22.42
C ILE A 106 -14.57 7.06 -23.23
N ARG A 107 -13.56 7.69 -22.60
CA ARG A 107 -12.33 8.08 -23.31
C ARG A 107 -11.61 6.88 -23.92
N ASN A 108 -11.45 5.80 -23.16
CA ASN A 108 -10.84 4.57 -23.67
C ASN A 108 -11.60 4.01 -24.88
N LEU A 109 -12.93 3.95 -24.80
CA LEU A 109 -13.78 3.48 -25.89
C LEU A 109 -13.71 4.40 -27.12
N VAL A 110 -13.57 5.71 -26.94
CA VAL A 110 -13.38 6.66 -28.04
C VAL A 110 -12.04 6.42 -28.73
N THR A 111 -10.96 6.20 -27.97
CA THR A 111 -9.64 5.86 -28.52
C THR A 111 -9.66 4.53 -29.27
N ASP A 112 -10.27 3.49 -28.68
CA ASP A 112 -10.42 2.18 -29.32
C ASP A 112 -11.24 2.27 -30.61
N LYS A 113 -12.34 3.04 -30.60
CA LYS A 113 -13.15 3.31 -31.79
C LYS A 113 -12.31 3.97 -32.89
N PHE A 114 -11.55 5.01 -32.56
CA PHE A 114 -10.71 5.71 -33.52
C PHE A 114 -9.68 4.76 -34.17
N HIS A 115 -9.01 3.92 -33.38
CA HIS A 115 -8.06 2.93 -33.91
C HIS A 115 -8.73 1.87 -34.80
N LEU A 116 -9.92 1.40 -34.43
CA LEU A 116 -10.68 0.44 -35.24
C LEU A 116 -11.14 1.07 -36.57
N GLU A 117 -11.56 2.34 -36.56
CA GLU A 117 -11.91 3.08 -37.77
C GLU A 117 -10.70 3.25 -38.70
N GLU A 118 -9.54 3.60 -38.16
CA GLU A 118 -8.28 3.69 -38.91
C GLU A 118 -7.90 2.32 -39.52
N GLN A 119 -7.99 1.24 -38.76
CA GLN A 119 -7.70 -0.12 -39.25
C GLN A 119 -8.68 -0.55 -40.35
N CYS A 120 -9.98 -0.28 -40.18
CA CYS A 120 -10.98 -0.54 -41.21
C CYS A 120 -10.65 0.21 -42.50
N GLN A 121 -10.26 1.49 -42.40
CA GLN A 121 -9.87 2.30 -43.54
C GLN A 121 -8.62 1.74 -44.26
N GLN A 122 -7.60 1.33 -43.51
CA GLN A 122 -6.39 0.71 -44.06
C GLN A 122 -6.70 -0.61 -44.80
N LEU A 123 -7.54 -1.47 -44.21
CA LEU A 123 -7.97 -2.72 -44.85
C LEU A 123 -8.76 -2.46 -46.13
N GLN A 124 -9.63 -1.44 -46.12
CA GLN A 124 -10.39 -1.05 -47.31
C GLN A 124 -9.49 -0.55 -48.44
N GLN A 125 -8.44 0.23 -48.12
CA GLN A 125 -7.42 0.65 -49.09
C GLN A 125 -6.59 -0.52 -49.62
N GLN A 126 -6.23 -1.48 -48.76
CA GLN A 126 -5.53 -2.70 -49.19
C GLN A 126 -6.40 -3.52 -50.15
N LEU A 127 -7.68 -3.71 -49.81
CA LEU A 127 -8.63 -4.43 -50.65
C LEU A 127 -8.79 -3.75 -52.02
N SER A 128 -8.96 -2.42 -52.05
CA SER A 128 -9.08 -1.68 -53.32
C SER A 128 -7.82 -1.79 -54.17
N SER A 129 -6.63 -1.74 -53.55
CA SER A 129 -5.36 -1.93 -54.24
C SER A 129 -5.20 -3.34 -54.84
N LEU A 130 -5.65 -4.38 -54.11
CA LEU A 130 -5.61 -5.76 -54.59
C LEU A 130 -6.60 -5.98 -55.74
N LEU A 131 -7.81 -5.42 -55.64
CA LEU A 131 -8.79 -5.46 -56.73
C LEU A 131 -8.27 -4.75 -57.99
N ALA A 132 -7.64 -3.58 -57.84
CA ALA A 132 -7.03 -2.86 -58.95
C ALA A 132 -5.86 -3.65 -59.59
N LYS A 133 -5.03 -4.32 -58.79
CA LYS A 133 -3.99 -5.23 -59.29
C LYS A 133 -4.60 -6.42 -60.04
N HIS A 134 -5.66 -7.01 -59.52
CA HIS A 134 -6.33 -8.16 -60.14
C HIS A 134 -7.02 -7.79 -61.46
N GLN A 135 -7.62 -6.59 -61.56
CA GLN A 135 -8.14 -6.06 -62.83
C GLN A 135 -7.03 -5.84 -63.86
N ASN A 136 -5.89 -5.25 -63.47
CA ASN A 136 -4.74 -5.05 -64.37
C ASN A 136 -4.11 -6.36 -64.87
N ILE A 137 -4.18 -7.44 -64.09
CA ILE A 137 -3.73 -8.78 -64.53
C ILE A 137 -4.69 -9.38 -65.57
N ILE A 138 -6.00 -9.11 -65.47
CA ILE A 138 -7.02 -9.61 -66.41
C ILE A 138 -7.05 -8.79 -67.71
N THR A 139 -6.75 -7.49 -67.66
CA THR A 139 -6.74 -6.59 -68.82
C THR A 139 -5.35 -6.33 -69.43
N GLY A 140 -4.28 -6.89 -68.83
CA GLY A 140 -2.91 -6.75 -69.32
C GLY A 140 -2.69 -7.45 -70.68
N PRO A 141 -2.01 -6.80 -71.65
CA PRO A 141 -1.82 -7.35 -72.98
C PRO A 141 -0.67 -8.36 -73.00
N ASN A 142 -0.83 -9.54 -72.39
CA ASN A 142 0.15 -10.64 -72.57
C ASN A 142 -0.34 -12.04 -72.16
N MET A 143 -1.55 -12.43 -72.59
CA MET A 143 -2.02 -13.82 -72.52
C MET A 143 -2.55 -14.33 -73.88
N LYS A 144 -1.86 -13.98 -74.97
CA LYS A 144 -1.98 -14.68 -76.25
C LYS A 144 -0.75 -15.54 -76.44
N ASN A 145 -0.75 -16.75 -75.88
CA ASN A 145 -0.01 -17.95 -76.35
C ASN A 145 0.17 -18.97 -75.22
N VAL A 146 -0.90 -19.66 -74.82
CA VAL A 146 -0.78 -21.05 -74.36
C VAL A 146 -2.03 -21.79 -74.85
N LYS A 147 -1.96 -22.28 -76.09
CA LYS A 147 -2.83 -23.36 -76.57
C LYS A 147 -2.33 -24.68 -75.98
N ASP A 148 -3.30 -25.56 -75.70
CA ASP A 148 -3.15 -27.00 -75.53
C ASP A 148 -2.44 -27.52 -74.28
N LYS A 149 -3.26 -27.88 -73.28
CA LYS A 149 -3.34 -29.26 -72.77
C LYS A 149 -4.53 -29.40 -71.82
N ALA A 150 -5.54 -30.14 -72.27
CA ALA A 150 -6.58 -30.69 -71.42
C ALA A 150 -5.93 -31.56 -70.34
N LYS A 151 -5.99 -31.12 -69.07
CA LYS A 151 -5.79 -31.98 -67.90
C LYS A 151 -7.09 -32.00 -67.12
N LYS A 152 -7.68 -33.19 -67.05
CA LYS A 152 -8.88 -33.54 -66.28
C LYS A 152 -8.71 -33.07 -64.81
N PRO A 153 -9.80 -32.70 -64.11
CA PRO A 153 -9.72 -32.42 -62.69
C PRO A 153 -9.29 -33.70 -61.97
N PHE A 154 -8.09 -33.69 -61.39
CA PHE A 154 -7.62 -34.78 -60.55
C PHE A 154 -8.35 -34.71 -59.21
N VAL A 155 -9.40 -35.52 -59.07
CA VAL A 155 -10.06 -35.78 -57.79
C VAL A 155 -9.17 -36.75 -57.01
N SER A 156 -8.43 -36.23 -56.03
CA SER A 156 -7.69 -37.06 -55.07
C SER A 156 -8.56 -37.32 -53.84
N THR A 157 -9.33 -38.40 -53.87
CA THR A 157 -9.88 -39.04 -52.67
C THR A 157 -8.77 -39.83 -51.96
N VAL A 158 -7.94 -39.21 -51.11
CA VAL A 158 -7.13 -39.92 -50.12
C VAL A 158 -6.85 -39.04 -48.89
N ARG A 159 -7.40 -39.47 -47.76
CA ARG A 159 -7.00 -39.27 -46.35
C ARG A 159 -7.01 -37.85 -45.76
N SER A 160 -7.93 -37.67 -44.82
CA SER A 160 -7.87 -36.70 -43.73
C SER A 160 -6.54 -36.85 -42.97
N GLY A 161 -5.72 -35.81 -43.06
CA GLY A 161 -4.54 -35.60 -42.24
C GLY A 161 -4.23 -34.12 -42.29
N GLU A 162 -4.34 -33.45 -41.16
CA GLU A 162 -4.09 -32.02 -41.01
C GLU A 162 -2.71 -31.64 -41.58
N ARG A 163 -2.70 -30.91 -42.70
CA ARG A 163 -1.57 -30.05 -43.05
C ARG A 163 -2.11 -28.67 -43.38
N ILE A 164 -1.84 -27.77 -42.44
CA ILE A 164 -2.00 -26.33 -42.55
C ILE A 164 -1.07 -25.85 -43.71
N PRO A 165 -1.54 -25.04 -44.66
CA PRO A 165 -0.67 -24.43 -45.68
C PRO A 165 0.33 -23.47 -45.02
N PRO A 166 1.58 -23.34 -45.51
CA PRO A 166 2.50 -22.35 -44.99
C PRO A 166 1.94 -20.95 -45.31
N LEU A 167 1.53 -20.25 -44.24
CA LEU A 167 1.10 -18.88 -44.27
C LEU A 167 2.20 -18.03 -44.91
N LEU A 168 1.92 -17.47 -46.08
CA LEU A 168 2.73 -16.38 -46.64
C LEU A 168 2.91 -15.31 -45.55
N GLU A 169 4.16 -14.92 -45.32
CA GLU A 169 4.56 -13.83 -44.43
C GLU A 169 3.86 -12.53 -44.82
N SER A 170 2.65 -12.33 -44.29
CA SER A 170 2.01 -11.04 -44.30
C SER A 170 2.68 -10.19 -43.24
N ARG A 171 3.44 -9.17 -43.66
CA ARG A 171 4.01 -8.12 -42.80
C ARG A 171 2.91 -7.21 -42.23
N GLY A 172 1.93 -7.79 -41.54
CA GLY A 172 0.94 -7.08 -40.75
C GLY A 172 1.38 -7.10 -39.29
N ASN A 173 1.77 -5.94 -38.75
CA ASN A 173 1.99 -5.77 -37.31
C ASN A 173 0.65 -5.93 -36.58
N ILE A 174 0.30 -7.16 -36.20
CA ILE A 174 -0.77 -7.42 -35.24
C ILE A 174 -0.24 -6.99 -33.88
N ARG A 175 -0.67 -5.83 -33.39
CA ARG A 175 -0.34 -5.33 -32.06
C ARG A 175 -1.53 -5.56 -31.13
N CYS A 176 -1.36 -6.44 -30.15
CA CYS A 176 -2.32 -6.67 -29.06
C CYS A 176 -2.40 -5.41 -28.19
N THR A 177 -3.58 -4.78 -28.07
CA THR A 177 -3.84 -3.58 -27.24
C THR A 177 -3.77 -3.82 -25.72
N LYS A 178 -3.59 -5.06 -25.26
CA LYS A 178 -3.47 -5.42 -23.83
C LYS A 178 -2.14 -6.07 -23.43
N CYS A 179 -1.24 -6.33 -24.37
CA CYS A 179 -0.02 -7.09 -24.12
C CYS A 179 1.21 -6.15 -24.16
N THR A 180 1.46 -5.46 -23.05
CA THR A 180 2.69 -4.67 -22.84
C THR A 180 3.80 -5.60 -22.33
N SER A 181 4.35 -6.46 -23.18
CA SER A 181 5.58 -7.18 -22.89
C SER A 181 6.22 -7.70 -24.17
N GLN A 182 7.23 -6.93 -24.63
CA GLN A 182 8.48 -7.35 -25.26
C GLN A 182 8.46 -8.66 -26.06
N THR A 183 8.51 -8.53 -27.39
CA THR A 183 9.29 -9.48 -28.21
C THR A 183 10.46 -8.70 -28.79
N THR A 184 11.58 -8.71 -28.05
CA THR A 184 12.90 -8.47 -28.62
C THR A 184 13.17 -9.57 -29.65
N ARG A 185 13.23 -9.21 -30.93
CA ARG A 185 13.76 -10.10 -31.96
C ARG A 185 15.27 -10.23 -31.78
N PRO A 186 15.88 -11.43 -31.94
CA PRO A 186 17.32 -11.57 -31.97
C PRO A 186 17.87 -10.88 -33.23
N TYR A 187 18.86 -10.01 -33.00
CA TYR A 187 19.66 -9.36 -34.03
C TYR A 187 20.42 -10.44 -34.81
N THR A 188 20.12 -10.60 -36.09
CA THR A 188 21.06 -11.19 -37.04
C THR A 188 21.67 -10.03 -37.80
N ALA A 189 22.98 -9.86 -37.60
CA ALA A 189 23.80 -8.99 -38.42
C ALA A 189 23.82 -9.54 -39.84
N ASP A 190 23.40 -8.73 -40.81
CA ASP A 190 24.22 -8.39 -41.98
C ASP A 190 23.41 -7.56 -42.97
N SER A 191 24.15 -6.78 -43.76
CA SER A 191 23.74 -5.93 -44.88
C SER A 191 23.52 -4.46 -44.54
N ALA A 192 24.63 -3.72 -44.61
CA ALA A 192 24.65 -2.30 -44.86
C ALA A 192 23.96 -1.98 -46.21
N SER A 193 22.91 -1.15 -46.18
CA SER A 193 22.59 -0.27 -47.30
C SER A 193 21.87 0.97 -46.79
N VAL A 194 22.48 2.11 -47.10
CA VAL A 194 22.07 3.49 -46.86
C VAL A 194 20.59 3.72 -47.21
N GLY A 195 19.86 4.32 -46.26
CA GLY A 195 18.48 4.76 -46.43
C GLY A 195 18.03 5.59 -45.22
N VAL A 196 18.58 6.80 -45.08
CA VAL A 196 18.01 7.83 -44.20
C VAL A 196 16.72 8.30 -44.85
N ASP A 197 15.57 8.03 -44.22
CA ASP A 197 14.51 9.04 -43.98
C ASP A 197 13.17 8.43 -43.49
N LYS A 198 12.64 9.03 -42.41
CA LYS A 198 11.24 9.01 -41.88
C LYS A 198 10.77 7.94 -40.87
N MET A 199 11.58 7.02 -40.36
CA MET A 199 11.12 6.10 -39.28
C MET A 199 11.27 6.60 -37.82
N PRO A 200 12.31 7.36 -37.42
CA PRO A 200 12.49 7.77 -36.01
C PRO A 200 11.48 8.81 -35.53
N SER A 201 11.08 9.73 -36.41
CA SER A 201 10.20 10.86 -36.08
C SER A 201 8.78 10.43 -35.71
N VAL A 202 8.23 9.41 -36.38
CA VAL A 202 6.88 8.90 -36.10
C VAL A 202 6.85 8.13 -34.77
N ALA A 203 7.90 7.37 -34.46
CA ALA A 203 8.02 6.66 -33.19
C ALA A 203 8.15 7.64 -32.00
N LEU A 204 8.96 8.68 -32.15
CA LEU A 204 9.08 9.76 -31.16
C LEU A 204 7.77 10.52 -31.00
N LYS A 205 7.06 10.82 -32.09
CA LYS A 205 5.77 11.53 -32.05
C LYS A 205 4.68 10.72 -31.35
N ASN A 206 4.59 9.41 -31.64
CA ASN A 206 3.69 8.51 -30.92
C ASN A 206 4.02 8.39 -29.42
N GLU A 207 5.31 8.51 -29.05
CA GLU A 207 5.72 8.48 -27.65
C GLU A 207 5.40 9.80 -26.94
N ILE A 208 5.55 10.93 -27.63
CA ILE A 208 5.11 12.25 -27.15
C ILE A 208 3.60 12.23 -26.91
N ASP A 209 2.81 11.78 -27.88
CA ASP A 209 1.35 11.72 -27.75
C ASP A 209 0.92 10.82 -26.58
N ARG A 210 1.60 9.68 -26.38
CA ARG A 210 1.36 8.80 -25.21
C ARG A 210 1.69 9.45 -23.87
N LEU A 211 2.82 10.15 -23.82
CA LEU A 211 3.24 10.84 -22.60
C LEU A 211 2.29 11.99 -22.29
N GLU A 212 1.83 12.73 -23.30
CA GLU A 212 0.82 13.78 -23.16
C GLU A 212 -0.51 13.23 -22.64
N ASP A 213 -1.01 12.11 -23.19
CA ASP A 213 -2.21 11.43 -22.70
C ASP A 213 -2.05 10.93 -21.25
N ARG A 214 -0.88 10.41 -20.91
CA ARG A 214 -0.57 9.95 -19.55
C ARG A 214 -0.50 11.11 -18.57
N VAL A 215 0.10 12.23 -18.95
CA VAL A 215 0.14 13.46 -18.14
C VAL A 215 -1.28 13.99 -17.92
N LYS A 216 -2.11 14.02 -18.96
CA LYS A 216 -3.51 14.44 -18.86
C LYS A 216 -4.32 13.55 -17.92
N ASN A 217 -4.17 12.22 -18.03
CA ASN A 217 -4.85 11.27 -17.15
C ASN A 217 -4.40 11.41 -15.68
N LEU A 218 -3.09 11.59 -15.43
CA LEU A 218 -2.56 11.81 -14.09
C LEU A 218 -3.02 13.16 -13.50
N THR A 219 -3.13 14.19 -14.33
CA THR A 219 -3.62 15.52 -13.92
C THR A 219 -5.08 15.44 -13.50
N ASP A 220 -5.93 14.77 -14.28
CA ASP A 220 -7.35 14.57 -13.95
C ASP A 220 -7.53 13.76 -12.64
N GLN A 221 -6.68 12.74 -12.42
CA GLN A 221 -6.67 11.98 -11.16
C GLN A 221 -6.24 12.84 -9.96
N LEU A 222 -5.22 13.68 -10.13
CA LEU A 222 -4.78 14.62 -9.10
C LEU A 222 -5.87 15.61 -8.73
N GLU A 223 -6.55 16.19 -9.73
CA GLU A 223 -7.67 17.11 -9.48
C GLU A 223 -8.82 16.43 -8.75
N PHE A 224 -9.15 15.19 -9.12
CA PHE A 224 -10.17 14.41 -8.44
C PHE A 224 -9.82 14.17 -6.96
N HIS A 225 -8.61 13.71 -6.68
CA HIS A 225 -8.16 13.49 -5.31
C HIS A 225 -8.07 14.78 -4.49
N LYS A 226 -7.65 15.89 -5.12
CA LYS A 226 -7.62 17.21 -4.47
C LYS A 226 -9.01 17.64 -4.01
N ARG A 227 -10.05 17.49 -4.86
CA ARG A 227 -11.45 17.78 -4.46
C ARG A 227 -11.91 16.92 -3.29
N LYS A 228 -11.48 15.66 -3.21
CA LYS A 228 -11.79 14.76 -2.11
C LYS A 228 -11.15 15.21 -0.79
N ILE A 229 -9.89 15.65 -0.83
CA ILE A 229 -9.19 16.23 0.33
C ILE A 229 -9.90 17.50 0.80
N GLU A 230 -10.21 18.42 -0.11
CA GLU A 230 -10.93 19.66 0.21
C GLU A 230 -12.31 19.42 0.82
N SER A 231 -13.01 18.35 0.41
CA SER A 231 -14.26 17.91 1.03
C SER A 231 -14.06 17.46 2.47
N ARG A 232 -13.01 16.65 2.73
CA ARG A 232 -12.68 16.18 4.08
C ARG A 232 -12.23 17.32 5.00
N ASP A 233 -11.44 18.26 4.50
CA ASP A 233 -10.98 19.42 5.28
C ASP A 233 -12.15 20.34 5.67
N ARG A 234 -13.16 20.50 4.80
CA ARG A 234 -14.40 21.20 5.14
C ARG A 234 -15.15 20.50 6.28
N GLU A 235 -15.21 19.17 6.25
CA GLU A 235 -15.87 18.41 7.32
C GLU A 235 -15.10 18.47 8.63
N ILE A 236 -13.77 18.42 8.58
CA ILE A 236 -12.92 18.61 9.77
C ILE A 236 -13.17 20.00 10.39
N ARG A 237 -13.26 21.06 9.58
CA ARG A 237 -13.60 22.40 10.07
C ARG A 237 -14.99 22.44 10.71
N ARG A 238 -16.01 21.90 10.04
CA ARG A 238 -17.38 21.84 10.58
C ARG A 238 -17.45 21.10 11.92
N LEU A 239 -16.79 19.95 12.02
CA LEU A 239 -16.73 19.16 13.26
C LEU A 239 -15.98 19.90 14.36
N ASN A 240 -14.87 20.58 14.03
CA ASN A 240 -14.14 21.40 14.99
C ASN A 240 -14.99 22.58 15.49
N GLU A 241 -15.73 23.25 14.60
CA GLU A 241 -16.66 24.32 14.94
C GLU A 241 -17.75 23.84 15.91
N LEU A 242 -18.29 22.64 15.68
CA LEU A 242 -19.27 22.00 16.56
C LEU A 242 -18.70 21.65 17.95
N LEU A 243 -17.38 21.43 18.05
CA LEU A 243 -16.68 21.14 19.29
C LEU A 243 -16.22 22.41 20.04
N THR A 244 -16.04 23.53 19.36
CA THR A 244 -15.70 24.82 20.00
C THR A 244 -16.89 25.39 20.77
N GLY A 245 -16.72 25.54 22.09
CA GLY A 245 -17.74 26.12 22.99
C GLY A 245 -18.56 25.10 23.80
N GLY A 246 -18.36 23.80 23.56
CA GLY A 246 -19.00 22.74 24.34
C GLY A 246 -18.38 22.55 25.73
N ARG A 247 -19.16 22.00 26.69
CA ARG A 247 -18.60 21.46 27.94
C ARG A 247 -17.54 20.40 27.58
N PRO A 248 -16.38 20.38 28.26
CA PRO A 248 -15.34 19.40 27.97
C PRO A 248 -15.92 17.98 28.06
N PRO A 249 -15.49 17.03 27.20
CA PRO A 249 -16.02 15.67 27.18
C PRO A 249 -16.01 14.98 28.56
N ALA A 250 -15.04 15.32 29.40
CA ALA A 250 -14.95 14.85 30.79
C ALA A 250 -16.09 15.35 31.70
N ALA A 251 -16.67 16.52 31.43
CA ALA A 251 -17.83 17.04 32.15
C ALA A 251 -19.15 16.45 31.64
N LEU A 252 -19.24 16.16 30.33
CA LEU A 252 -20.41 15.47 29.74
C LEU A 252 -20.50 14.01 30.19
N ALA A 253 -19.35 13.31 30.32
CA ALA A 253 -19.30 11.95 30.83
C ALA A 253 -19.76 11.80 32.29
N LYS A 254 -19.70 12.88 33.08
CA LYS A 254 -20.17 12.90 34.48
C LYS A 254 -21.68 13.08 34.62
N ASP A 255 -22.30 13.81 33.70
CA ASP A 255 -23.72 14.17 33.76
C ASP A 255 -24.59 13.34 32.79
N CYS A 256 -23.98 12.42 32.03
CA CYS A 256 -24.68 11.56 31.10
C CYS A 256 -25.52 10.50 31.84
N CYS A 257 -26.84 10.61 31.73
CA CYS A 257 -27.85 9.72 32.31
C CYS A 257 -27.89 8.30 31.68
N PHE A 258 -26.96 7.96 30.78
CA PHE A 258 -26.82 6.61 30.23
C PHE A 258 -26.03 5.72 31.19
N LYS A 259 -26.74 4.79 31.84
CA LYS A 259 -26.20 3.80 32.78
C LYS A 259 -25.28 2.73 32.16
N ASP A 260 -24.90 2.86 30.88
CA ASP A 260 -24.09 1.88 30.16
C ASP A 260 -22.72 2.41 29.69
N VAL A 261 -22.06 3.17 30.57
CA VAL A 261 -20.68 3.66 30.38
C VAL A 261 -19.65 2.52 30.25
N ARG A 262 -20.02 1.29 30.65
CA ARG A 262 -19.17 0.09 30.54
C ARG A 262 -18.93 -0.33 29.09
N GLY A 263 -19.98 -0.37 28.26
CA GLY A 263 -19.85 -0.73 26.84
C GLY A 263 -19.01 0.27 26.05
N MET A 264 -19.24 1.58 26.27
CA MET A 264 -18.44 2.62 25.61
C MET A 264 -16.98 2.65 26.10
N SER A 265 -16.70 2.32 27.36
CA SER A 265 -15.31 2.21 27.85
C SER A 265 -14.61 1.01 27.21
N GLU A 266 -15.30 -0.12 27.07
CA GLU A 266 -14.78 -1.32 26.38
C GLU A 266 -14.54 -1.04 24.89
N ASP A 267 -15.44 -0.30 24.22
CA ASP A 267 -15.25 0.12 22.83
C ASP A 267 -14.08 1.09 22.66
N ILE A 268 -13.90 2.03 23.60
CA ILE A 268 -12.74 2.94 23.60
C ILE A 268 -11.44 2.15 23.80
N GLU A 269 -11.41 1.17 24.70
CA GLU A 269 -10.26 0.30 24.92
C GLU A 269 -9.96 -0.57 23.69
N ASN A 270 -10.99 -1.11 23.04
CA ASN A 270 -10.87 -1.89 21.82
C ASN A 270 -10.32 -1.04 20.66
N LEU A 271 -10.86 0.17 20.45
CA LEU A 271 -10.37 1.10 19.45
C LEU A 271 -8.93 1.56 19.72
N GLN A 272 -8.57 1.79 20.99
CA GLN A 272 -7.19 2.09 21.36
C GLN A 272 -6.25 0.92 21.06
N ARG A 273 -6.68 -0.32 21.34
CA ARG A 273 -5.92 -1.53 21.02
C ARG A 273 -5.72 -1.70 19.52
N GLU A 274 -6.78 -1.58 18.72
CA GLU A 274 -6.71 -1.64 17.25
C GLU A 274 -5.83 -0.54 16.65
N LYS A 275 -5.90 0.67 17.21
CA LYS A 275 -5.02 1.79 16.82
C LYS A 275 -3.55 1.44 17.08
N THR A 276 -3.23 0.91 18.26
CA THR A 276 -1.84 0.52 18.58
C THR A 276 -1.35 -0.63 17.70
N GLU A 277 -2.20 -1.61 17.41
CA GLU A 277 -1.86 -2.74 16.54
C GLU A 277 -1.61 -2.28 15.10
N SER A 278 -2.45 -1.36 14.60
CA SER A 278 -2.29 -0.77 13.26
C SER A 278 -1.00 0.05 13.16
N LEU A 279 -0.67 0.84 14.19
CA LEU A 279 0.59 1.59 14.25
C LEU A 279 1.82 0.67 14.28
N ASN A 280 1.73 -0.46 14.98
CA ASN A 280 2.80 -1.46 15.00
C ASN A 280 2.96 -2.12 13.63
N LYS A 281 1.87 -2.50 12.95
CA LYS A 281 1.92 -3.04 11.57
C LYS A 281 2.56 -2.04 10.59
N ILE A 282 2.21 -0.76 10.69
CA ILE A 282 2.83 0.29 9.85
C ILE A 282 4.35 0.35 10.08
N ARG A 283 4.79 0.28 11.35
CA ARG A 283 6.21 0.28 11.69
C ARG A 283 6.94 -0.95 11.15
N GLU A 284 6.34 -2.13 11.29
CA GLU A 284 6.89 -3.37 10.74
C GLU A 284 7.03 -3.31 9.22
N TYR A 285 6.04 -2.76 8.50
CA TYR A 285 6.13 -2.56 7.06
C TYR A 285 7.21 -1.54 6.67
N GLN A 286 7.38 -0.47 7.45
CA GLN A 286 8.46 0.49 7.25
C GLN A 286 9.84 -0.16 7.43
N GLU A 287 10.02 -0.96 8.49
CA GLU A 287 11.26 -1.71 8.73
C GLU A 287 11.55 -2.71 7.59
N GLN A 288 10.55 -3.47 7.15
CA GLN A 288 10.69 -4.39 6.01
C GLN A 288 11.04 -3.66 4.71
N MET A 289 10.46 -2.49 4.48
CA MET A 289 10.77 -1.65 3.32
C MET A 289 12.21 -1.14 3.39
N HIS A 290 12.68 -0.69 4.55
CA HIS A 290 14.07 -0.28 4.75
C HIS A 290 15.05 -1.44 4.50
N GLU A 291 14.77 -2.64 5.03
CA GLU A 291 15.60 -3.82 4.81
C GLU A 291 15.61 -4.26 3.33
N ALA A 292 14.46 -4.19 2.65
CA ALA A 292 14.38 -4.48 1.22
C ALA A 292 15.16 -3.45 0.38
N MET A 293 15.08 -2.17 0.75
CA MET A 293 15.82 -1.09 0.11
C MET A 293 17.33 -1.24 0.30
N GLU A 294 17.78 -1.57 1.51
CA GLU A 294 19.19 -1.81 1.80
C GLU A 294 19.74 -3.01 1.00
N ARG A 295 18.97 -4.09 0.91
CA ARG A 295 19.32 -5.24 0.05
C ARG A 295 19.38 -4.88 -1.43
N ALA A 296 18.42 -4.09 -1.92
CA ALA A 296 18.43 -3.63 -3.31
C ALA A 296 19.65 -2.77 -3.62
N LEU A 297 20.02 -1.87 -2.69
CA LEU A 297 21.18 -0.99 -2.84
C LEU A 297 22.50 -1.78 -2.79
N SER A 298 22.60 -2.76 -1.89
CA SER A 298 23.74 -3.69 -1.84
C SER A 298 23.87 -4.50 -3.15
N LEU A 299 22.76 -5.04 -3.67
CA LEU A 299 22.76 -5.74 -4.97
C LEU A 299 23.15 -4.82 -6.13
N GLU A 300 22.70 -3.57 -6.13
CA GLU A 300 23.12 -2.58 -7.14
C GLU A 300 24.62 -2.32 -7.07
N THR A 301 25.19 -2.16 -5.87
CA THR A 301 26.64 -1.98 -5.71
C THR A 301 27.43 -3.20 -6.19
N HIS A 302 26.95 -4.41 -5.89
CA HIS A 302 27.59 -5.64 -6.35
C HIS A 302 27.52 -5.80 -7.87
N ASN A 303 26.37 -5.47 -8.48
CA ASN A 303 26.22 -5.48 -9.94
C ASN A 303 27.14 -4.46 -10.62
N LYS A 304 27.32 -3.27 -10.04
CA LYS A 304 28.29 -2.28 -10.54
C LYS A 304 29.72 -2.80 -10.47
N GLN A 305 30.09 -3.48 -9.39
CA GLN A 305 31.40 -4.11 -9.27
C GLN A 305 31.60 -5.22 -10.32
N LEU A 306 30.63 -6.12 -10.47
CA LEU A 306 30.70 -7.18 -11.48
C LEU A 306 30.79 -6.62 -12.90
N GLN A 307 30.08 -5.52 -13.18
CA GLN A 307 30.17 -4.84 -14.47
C GLN A 307 31.58 -4.27 -14.70
N HIS A 308 32.19 -3.68 -13.67
CA HIS A 308 33.55 -3.18 -13.73
C HIS A 308 34.55 -4.32 -13.98
N ASP A 309 34.47 -5.41 -13.21
CA ASP A 309 35.34 -6.58 -13.37
C ASP A 309 35.20 -7.20 -14.77
N LEU A 310 33.98 -7.23 -15.33
CA LEU A 310 33.72 -7.71 -16.68
C LEU A 310 34.38 -6.81 -17.74
N ASP A 311 34.36 -5.49 -17.54
CA ASP A 311 34.98 -4.55 -18.46
C ASP A 311 36.51 -4.60 -18.36
N GLU A 312 37.09 -4.80 -17.18
CA GLU A 312 38.53 -5.09 -17.01
C GLU A 312 38.94 -6.38 -17.72
N LEU A 313 38.14 -7.45 -17.58
CA LEU A 313 38.40 -8.73 -18.26
C LEU A 313 38.39 -8.56 -19.79
N LYS A 314 37.46 -7.77 -20.34
CA LYS A 314 37.41 -7.49 -21.80
C LYS A 314 38.67 -6.76 -22.26
N VAL A 315 39.13 -5.77 -21.50
CA VAL A 315 40.37 -5.04 -21.83
C VAL A 315 41.57 -5.97 -21.78
N ALA A 316 41.67 -6.82 -20.75
CA ALA A 316 42.73 -7.82 -20.65
C ALA A 316 42.69 -8.82 -21.81
N ALA A 317 41.51 -9.30 -22.19
CA ALA A 317 41.35 -10.21 -23.33
C ALA A 317 41.79 -9.58 -24.66
N LEU A 318 41.40 -8.32 -24.91
CA LEU A 318 41.85 -7.56 -26.08
C LEU A 318 43.37 -7.34 -26.09
N ALA A 319 43.97 -7.06 -24.92
CA ALA A 319 45.42 -6.91 -24.79
C ALA A 319 46.15 -8.23 -25.12
N VAL A 320 45.62 -9.37 -24.66
CA VAL A 320 46.19 -10.69 -24.98
C VAL A 320 46.03 -11.02 -26.46
N GLU A 321 44.87 -10.74 -27.06
CA GLU A 321 44.62 -10.97 -28.48
C GLU A 321 45.53 -10.11 -29.37
N THR A 322 45.70 -8.83 -29.04
CA THR A 322 46.61 -7.93 -29.77
C THR A 322 48.06 -8.34 -29.63
N GLN A 323 48.49 -8.75 -28.43
CA GLN A 323 49.84 -9.30 -28.20
C GLN A 323 50.06 -10.57 -29.04
N ALA A 324 49.12 -11.51 -29.01
CA ALA A 324 49.21 -12.75 -29.80
C ALA A 324 49.26 -12.47 -31.31
N ASN A 325 48.44 -11.55 -31.82
CA ASN A 325 48.47 -11.14 -33.22
C ASN A 325 49.81 -10.49 -33.61
N SER A 326 50.41 -9.70 -32.71
CA SER A 326 51.73 -9.11 -32.95
C SER A 326 52.85 -10.15 -32.98
N GLU A 327 52.79 -11.15 -32.10
CA GLU A 327 53.74 -12.27 -32.09
C GLU A 327 53.60 -13.15 -33.33
N ILE A 328 52.37 -13.41 -33.78
CA ILE A 328 52.11 -14.12 -35.04
C ILE A 328 52.73 -13.34 -36.21
N ALA A 329 52.47 -12.03 -36.32
CA ALA A 329 53.04 -11.21 -37.38
C ALA A 329 54.58 -11.19 -37.37
N GLN A 330 55.19 -11.13 -36.19
CA GLN A 330 56.66 -11.23 -36.04
C GLN A 330 57.18 -12.59 -36.52
N ARG A 331 56.51 -13.69 -36.14
CA ARG A 331 56.89 -15.05 -36.57
C ARG A 331 56.68 -15.28 -38.06
N GLU A 332 55.62 -14.71 -38.64
CA GLU A 332 55.40 -14.74 -40.09
C GLU A 332 56.51 -14.01 -40.85
N GLN A 333 56.94 -12.85 -40.35
CA GLN A 333 58.08 -12.11 -40.92
C GLN A 333 59.38 -12.92 -40.83
N GLU A 334 59.69 -13.51 -39.68
CA GLU A 334 60.87 -14.37 -39.49
C GLU A 334 60.83 -15.58 -40.45
N LEU A 335 59.66 -16.21 -40.62
CA LEU A 335 59.46 -17.31 -41.56
C LEU A 335 59.68 -16.87 -43.01
N GLU A 336 59.20 -15.68 -43.39
CA GLU A 336 59.42 -15.12 -44.72
C GLU A 336 60.91 -14.84 -44.98
N ASP A 337 61.61 -14.27 -44.00
CA ASP A 337 63.06 -14.02 -44.07
C ASP A 337 63.85 -15.32 -44.23
N LEU A 338 63.54 -16.34 -43.42
CA LEU A 338 64.15 -17.67 -43.53
C LEU A 338 63.83 -18.35 -44.87
N GLN A 339 62.60 -18.21 -45.38
CA GLN A 339 62.24 -18.71 -46.71
C GLN A 339 63.03 -18.00 -47.83
N ASN A 340 63.24 -16.69 -47.70
CA ASN A 340 64.03 -15.92 -48.64
C ASN A 340 65.51 -16.31 -48.58
N GLU A 341 66.04 -16.61 -47.40
CA GLU A 341 67.41 -17.11 -47.22
C GLU A 341 67.60 -18.51 -47.80
N LEU A 342 66.63 -19.42 -47.60
CA LEU A 342 66.59 -20.74 -48.25
C LEU A 342 66.52 -20.63 -49.78
N LYS A 343 65.73 -19.70 -50.32
CA LYS A 343 65.69 -19.43 -51.77
C LYS A 343 67.03 -18.91 -52.29
N LYS A 344 67.73 -18.05 -51.54
CA LYS A 344 69.08 -17.56 -51.89
C LYS A 344 70.11 -18.69 -51.88
N LEU A 345 70.06 -19.59 -50.89
CA LEU A 345 70.93 -20.77 -50.82
C LEU A 345 70.64 -21.77 -51.95
N ARG A 346 69.37 -21.96 -52.32
CA ARG A 346 68.95 -22.80 -53.45
C ARG A 346 69.31 -22.24 -54.82
N ASN A 347 69.39 -20.92 -54.95
CA ASN A 347 69.76 -20.23 -56.20
C ASN A 347 71.27 -20.00 -56.35
N ARG A 348 72.09 -20.46 -55.39
CA ARG A 348 73.55 -20.45 -55.52
C ARG A 348 73.96 -21.61 -56.45
N PRO A 349 74.63 -21.36 -57.59
CA PRO A 349 75.06 -22.44 -58.47
C PRO A 349 76.19 -23.24 -57.81
N GLU A 350 76.09 -24.57 -57.95
CA GLU A 350 77.12 -25.53 -57.54
C GLU A 350 78.48 -25.16 -58.15
N LYS A 351 79.47 -24.95 -57.30
CA LYS A 351 80.87 -25.23 -57.63
C LYS A 351 81.41 -26.22 -56.61
N GLY A 352 81.49 -27.48 -57.05
CA GLY A 352 82.61 -28.42 -56.89
C GLY A 352 83.15 -28.69 -55.48
N ASP A 353 82.92 -29.92 -55.03
CA ASP A 353 83.89 -30.88 -54.49
C ASP A 353 85.09 -30.37 -53.68
N ASN A 354 85.16 -30.73 -52.39
CA ASN A 354 85.94 -31.90 -51.95
C ASN A 354 85.98 -32.04 -50.42
N ARG A 355 85.56 -33.23 -49.98
CA ARG A 355 86.30 -34.19 -49.14
C ARG A 355 87.16 -33.69 -47.96
N THR A 356 86.90 -34.37 -46.83
CA THR A 356 87.85 -34.96 -45.84
C THR A 356 88.10 -34.27 -44.49
N GLN A 357 87.95 -35.10 -43.45
CA GLN A 357 88.69 -35.20 -42.18
C GLN A 357 88.25 -34.31 -40.99
N ILE A 358 87.65 -34.91 -39.95
CA ILE A 358 88.24 -35.60 -38.76
C ILE A 358 88.52 -34.61 -37.62
N GLY A 359 88.00 -34.98 -36.44
CA GLY A 359 88.66 -34.74 -35.14
C GLY A 359 88.01 -33.63 -34.32
N ARG A 360 87.27 -33.95 -33.26
CA ARG A 360 87.75 -34.28 -31.88
C ARG A 360 88.14 -33.05 -31.05
N ARG A 361 87.59 -33.04 -29.83
CA ARG A 361 88.01 -32.35 -28.59
C ARG A 361 87.68 -30.86 -28.51
N ALA A 362 87.45 -30.26 -27.35
CA ALA A 362 87.13 -30.66 -25.98
C ALA A 362 87.15 -29.36 -25.17
N GLY A 363 86.24 -29.18 -24.21
CA GLY A 363 86.29 -28.10 -23.20
C GLY A 363 85.91 -26.71 -23.73
N GLY A 364 85.25 -25.84 -22.98
CA GLY A 364 84.88 -25.83 -21.57
C GLY A 364 84.65 -24.37 -21.16
N ALA A 365 83.85 -24.20 -20.11
CA ALA A 365 83.74 -23.01 -19.24
C ALA A 365 82.92 -21.78 -19.70
N GLY A 366 82.11 -21.30 -18.75
CA GLY A 366 81.20 -20.15 -18.79
C GLY A 366 79.76 -20.61 -18.58
N ASP A 367 79.30 -21.04 -17.40
CA ASP A 367 79.24 -20.32 -16.11
C ASP A 367 78.76 -18.87 -16.25
N GLY A 368 77.63 -18.57 -15.59
CA GLY A 368 77.12 -17.22 -15.44
C GLY A 368 75.72 -16.96 -16.01
N VAL A 369 74.74 -16.99 -15.09
CA VAL A 369 73.52 -16.15 -15.10
C VAL A 369 72.33 -16.65 -15.92
N ASN A 370 71.44 -17.40 -15.26
CA ASN A 370 70.01 -17.04 -15.19
C ASN A 370 69.35 -17.74 -13.99
N ASN A 371 69.95 -17.57 -12.81
CA ASN A 371 69.39 -18.01 -11.53
C ASN A 371 68.22 -17.11 -11.05
N SER A 372 67.87 -16.07 -11.81
CA SER A 372 66.81 -15.11 -11.50
C SER A 372 65.43 -15.57 -11.95
N ASN A 373 65.31 -16.29 -13.07
CA ASN A 373 64.00 -16.62 -13.65
C ASN A 373 63.31 -17.78 -12.93
N ASP A 374 64.05 -18.83 -12.54
CA ASP A 374 63.50 -19.93 -11.75
C ASP A 374 63.20 -19.51 -10.30
N SER A 375 64.05 -18.68 -9.69
CA SER A 375 63.78 -18.11 -8.36
C SER A 375 62.57 -17.17 -8.39
N SER A 376 62.37 -16.42 -9.48
CA SER A 376 61.21 -15.54 -9.66
C SER A 376 59.93 -16.33 -9.92
N ALA A 377 59.98 -17.40 -10.73
CA ALA A 377 58.83 -18.27 -10.98
C ALA A 377 58.41 -19.04 -9.72
N VAL A 378 59.37 -19.57 -8.96
CA VAL A 378 59.10 -20.24 -7.67
C VAL A 378 58.61 -19.24 -6.61
N ALA A 379 59.10 -18.00 -6.60
CA ALA A 379 58.59 -16.96 -5.72
C ALA A 379 57.15 -16.54 -6.09
N ALA A 380 56.83 -16.43 -7.38
CA ALA A 380 55.49 -16.14 -7.86
C ALA A 380 54.49 -17.25 -7.51
N LEU A 381 54.85 -18.52 -7.73
CA LEU A 381 54.01 -19.66 -7.34
C LEU A 381 53.81 -19.77 -5.82
N ASN A 382 54.82 -19.44 -5.02
CA ASN A 382 54.68 -19.38 -3.57
C ASN A 382 53.80 -18.20 -3.11
N ALA A 383 53.86 -17.07 -3.81
CA ALA A 383 52.97 -15.93 -3.55
C ALA A 383 51.51 -16.27 -3.89
N ASP A 384 51.26 -16.94 -5.02
CA ASP A 384 49.93 -17.39 -5.42
C ASP A 384 49.39 -18.47 -4.48
N LYS A 385 50.23 -19.41 -4.05
CA LYS A 385 49.84 -20.41 -3.05
C LYS A 385 49.46 -19.75 -1.71
N ARG A 386 50.14 -18.68 -1.31
CA ARG A 386 49.78 -17.89 -0.12
C ARG A 386 48.45 -17.17 -0.31
N ARG A 387 48.25 -16.49 -1.44
CA ARG A 387 46.99 -15.81 -1.78
C ARG A 387 45.80 -16.77 -1.83
N LEU A 388 45.98 -17.95 -2.43
CA LEU A 388 44.95 -18.98 -2.48
C LEU A 388 44.62 -19.53 -1.09
N ASN A 389 45.63 -19.76 -0.24
CA ASN A 389 45.41 -20.17 1.14
C ASN A 389 44.69 -19.11 1.98
N GLU A 390 45.05 -17.83 1.81
CA GLU A 390 44.34 -16.71 2.43
C GLU A 390 42.88 -16.68 1.98
N ARG A 391 42.63 -16.85 0.67
CA ARG A 391 41.27 -16.89 0.13
C ARG A 391 40.47 -18.09 0.61
N ILE A 392 41.09 -19.26 0.74
CA ILE A 392 40.46 -20.45 1.32
C ILE A 392 40.09 -20.21 2.79
N ASN A 393 40.97 -19.58 3.57
CA ASN A 393 40.68 -19.25 4.96
C ASN A 393 39.53 -18.25 5.09
N GLU A 394 39.51 -17.21 4.25
CA GLU A 394 38.39 -16.25 4.20
C GLU A 394 37.06 -16.92 3.82
N LEU A 395 37.06 -17.81 2.82
CA LEU A 395 35.86 -18.53 2.42
C LEU A 395 35.40 -19.50 3.51
N THR A 396 36.32 -20.16 4.20
CA THR A 396 36.01 -21.04 5.33
C THR A 396 35.40 -20.26 6.50
N GLN A 397 35.93 -19.06 6.78
CA GLN A 397 35.37 -18.17 7.80
C GLN A 397 33.96 -17.70 7.41
N ARG A 398 33.75 -17.24 6.16
CA ARG A 398 32.42 -16.84 5.69
C ARG A 398 31.43 -18.00 5.75
N ASP A 399 31.84 -19.22 5.41
CA ASP A 399 30.98 -20.41 5.47
C ASP A 399 30.58 -20.74 6.93
N ALA A 400 31.50 -20.59 7.88
CA ALA A 400 31.21 -20.74 9.30
C ALA A 400 30.23 -19.67 9.82
N GLU A 401 30.42 -18.40 9.43
CA GLU A 401 29.53 -17.29 9.78
C GLU A 401 28.13 -17.48 9.19
N LEU A 402 28.02 -17.89 7.92
CA LEU A 402 26.75 -18.19 7.25
C LEU A 402 26.02 -19.37 7.91
N LYS A 403 26.75 -20.40 8.33
CA LYS A 403 26.17 -21.53 9.08
C LYS A 403 25.57 -21.08 10.41
N SER A 404 26.31 -20.28 11.18
CA SER A 404 25.82 -19.70 12.44
C SER A 404 24.58 -18.82 12.23
N GLU A 405 24.57 -18.00 11.18
CA GLU A 405 23.42 -17.14 10.86
C GLU A 405 22.21 -17.97 10.42
N ASN A 406 22.41 -19.03 9.63
CA ASN A 406 21.33 -19.97 9.26
C ASN A 406 20.71 -20.64 10.49
N GLU A 407 21.53 -21.11 11.45
CA GLU A 407 21.01 -21.68 12.69
C GLU A 407 20.21 -20.64 13.51
N ARG A 408 20.67 -19.38 13.53
CA ARG A 408 19.96 -18.28 14.19
C ARG A 408 18.61 -18.01 13.54
N LEU A 409 18.55 -17.99 12.21
CA LEU A 409 17.33 -17.79 11.43
C LEU A 409 16.35 -18.96 11.61
N LEU A 410 16.84 -20.21 11.64
CA LEU A 410 16.01 -21.38 11.93
C LEU A 410 15.37 -21.32 13.32
N LYS A 411 16.12 -20.89 14.34
CA LYS A 411 15.58 -20.66 15.69
C LYS A 411 14.52 -19.56 15.71
N LYS A 412 14.71 -18.47 14.96
CA LYS A 412 13.69 -17.40 14.81
C LYS A 412 12.43 -17.92 14.12
N LEU A 413 12.57 -18.66 13.02
CA LEU A 413 11.46 -19.28 12.30
C LEU A 413 10.66 -20.23 13.20
N SER A 414 11.33 -21.04 14.01
CA SER A 414 10.67 -21.92 14.98
C SER A 414 9.83 -21.13 16.00
N LYS A 415 10.38 -20.04 16.55
CA LYS A 415 9.64 -19.15 17.47
C LYS A 415 8.43 -18.49 16.82
N LEU A 416 8.58 -18.02 15.58
CA LEU A 416 7.48 -17.40 14.83
C LEU A 416 6.36 -18.41 14.53
N LYS A 417 6.72 -19.64 14.12
CA LYS A 417 5.73 -20.73 13.95
C LYS A 417 4.97 -21.01 15.25
N GLY A 418 5.65 -21.02 16.40
CA GLY A 418 5.01 -21.15 17.70
C GLY A 418 4.01 -20.04 18.00
N LYS A 419 4.37 -18.77 17.73
CA LYS A 419 3.47 -17.62 17.91
C LYS A 419 2.23 -17.70 17.00
N ILE A 420 2.42 -18.05 15.73
CA ILE A 420 1.32 -18.22 14.78
C ILE A 420 0.35 -19.30 15.27
N HIS A 421 0.87 -20.43 15.77
CA HIS A 421 0.04 -21.49 16.33
C HIS A 421 -0.73 -21.05 17.58
N GLY A 422 -0.08 -20.28 18.48
CA GLY A 422 -0.73 -19.69 19.65
C GLY A 422 -1.87 -18.75 19.28
N MET A 423 -1.64 -17.82 18.36
CA MET A 423 -2.66 -16.89 17.86
C MET A 423 -3.83 -17.62 17.17
N GLN A 424 -3.55 -18.68 16.40
CA GLN A 424 -4.60 -19.50 15.78
C GLN A 424 -5.48 -20.18 16.83
N LYS A 425 -4.89 -20.67 17.93
CA LYS A 425 -5.64 -21.27 19.03
C LYS A 425 -6.51 -20.24 19.76
N GLU A 426 -5.97 -19.07 20.07
CA GLU A 426 -6.73 -17.97 20.70
C GLU A 426 -7.90 -17.51 19.83
N LEU A 427 -7.70 -17.43 18.51
CA LEU A 427 -8.77 -17.10 17.57
C LEU A 427 -9.88 -18.16 17.59
N GLN A 428 -9.52 -19.44 17.65
CA GLN A 428 -10.48 -20.54 17.72
C GLN A 428 -11.28 -20.52 19.03
N ASP A 429 -10.62 -20.26 20.17
CA ASP A 429 -11.28 -20.15 21.48
C ASP A 429 -12.23 -18.95 21.53
N ASN A 430 -11.86 -17.81 20.95
CA ASN A 430 -12.72 -16.62 20.85
C ASN A 430 -13.97 -16.85 19.99
N VAL A 431 -13.84 -17.60 18.88
CA VAL A 431 -14.99 -17.96 18.05
C VAL A 431 -15.97 -18.84 18.82
N GLN A 432 -15.46 -19.85 19.56
CA GLN A 432 -16.32 -20.72 20.39
C GLN A 432 -17.03 -19.95 21.51
N GLN A 433 -16.34 -19.03 22.19
CA GLN A 433 -16.98 -18.19 23.21
C GLN A 433 -18.06 -17.28 22.62
N LYS A 434 -17.83 -16.74 21.42
CA LYS A 434 -18.81 -15.89 20.74
C LYS A 434 -20.05 -16.69 20.34
N GLU A 435 -19.89 -17.90 19.83
CA GLU A 435 -21.00 -18.80 19.51
C GLU A 435 -21.84 -19.12 20.77
N GLN A 436 -21.18 -19.48 21.88
CA GLN A 436 -21.87 -19.74 23.15
C GLN A 436 -22.68 -18.53 23.66
N ARG A 437 -22.10 -17.32 23.63
CA ARG A 437 -22.83 -16.09 24.01
C ARG A 437 -24.04 -15.83 23.13
N THR A 438 -23.92 -16.05 21.82
CA THR A 438 -25.07 -15.87 20.91
C THR A 438 -26.19 -16.87 21.18
N ASP A 439 -25.86 -18.09 21.60
CA ASP A 439 -26.86 -19.09 21.93
C ASP A 439 -27.55 -18.81 23.27
N GLU A 440 -26.82 -18.33 24.27
CA GLU A 440 -27.40 -17.83 25.53
C GLU A 440 -28.36 -16.65 25.29
N GLU A 441 -27.98 -15.71 24.42
CA GLU A 441 -28.81 -14.56 24.08
C GLU A 441 -30.09 -14.97 23.32
N LYS A 442 -30.00 -15.91 22.38
CA LYS A 442 -31.18 -16.50 21.73
C LYS A 442 -32.12 -17.17 22.74
N ILE A 443 -31.58 -17.88 23.73
CA ILE A 443 -32.38 -18.51 24.79
C ILE A 443 -33.08 -17.42 25.63
N ARG A 444 -32.37 -16.35 26.01
CA ARG A 444 -32.94 -15.23 26.77
C ARG A 444 -34.09 -14.56 26.01
N LEU A 445 -33.86 -14.19 24.75
CA LEU A 445 -34.87 -13.56 23.89
C LEU A 445 -36.11 -14.45 23.69
N LYS A 446 -35.90 -15.77 23.54
CA LYS A 446 -37.01 -16.73 23.44
C LYS A 446 -37.83 -16.76 24.74
N SER A 447 -37.17 -16.73 25.90
CA SER A 447 -37.84 -16.71 27.20
C SER A 447 -38.64 -15.43 27.44
N GLU A 448 -38.10 -14.26 27.05
CA GLU A 448 -38.80 -12.97 27.14
C GLU A 448 -40.02 -12.93 26.23
N ARG A 449 -39.88 -13.38 24.98
CA ARG A 449 -40.99 -13.50 24.04
C ARG A 449 -42.11 -14.37 24.61
N ASP A 450 -41.76 -15.54 25.16
CA ASP A 450 -42.74 -16.47 25.73
C ASP A 450 -43.40 -15.89 26.99
N PHE A 451 -42.67 -15.10 27.79
CA PHE A 451 -43.22 -14.36 28.92
C PHE A 451 -44.26 -13.32 28.47
N PHE A 452 -43.91 -12.45 27.52
CA PHE A 452 -44.84 -11.42 27.03
C PHE A 452 -46.06 -12.01 26.33
N GLN A 453 -45.89 -13.12 25.61
CA GLN A 453 -47.00 -13.83 24.99
C GLN A 453 -47.97 -14.39 26.05
N LYS A 454 -47.46 -14.96 27.15
CA LYS A 454 -48.30 -15.41 28.27
C LYS A 454 -49.03 -14.25 28.95
N GLU A 455 -48.35 -13.14 29.17
CA GLU A 455 -48.95 -11.98 29.84
C GLU A 455 -50.04 -11.32 28.96
N TYR A 456 -49.81 -11.24 27.65
CA TYR A 456 -50.81 -10.79 26.69
C TYR A 456 -52.08 -11.66 26.72
N LEU A 457 -51.93 -12.99 26.71
CA LEU A 457 -53.05 -13.92 26.81
C LEU A 457 -53.80 -13.76 28.14
N ARG A 458 -53.06 -13.58 29.25
CA ARG A 458 -53.64 -13.34 30.57
C ARG A 458 -54.48 -12.06 30.60
N LEU A 459 -53.98 -10.97 30.04
CA LEU A 459 -54.70 -9.68 29.95
C LEU A 459 -55.98 -9.81 29.13
N ILE A 460 -55.94 -10.52 28.00
CA ILE A 460 -57.13 -10.79 27.19
C ILE A 460 -58.17 -11.61 27.95
N SER A 461 -57.74 -12.69 28.63
CA SER A 461 -58.66 -13.52 29.42
C SER A 461 -59.31 -12.73 30.56
N LYS A 462 -58.56 -11.82 31.21
CA LYS A 462 -59.09 -10.94 32.27
C LYS A 462 -60.10 -9.92 31.73
N ALA A 463 -59.78 -9.26 30.61
CA ALA A 463 -60.70 -8.33 29.96
C ALA A 463 -61.98 -9.00 29.44
N GLY A 464 -61.90 -10.28 29.06
CA GLY A 464 -63.06 -11.09 28.67
C GLY A 464 -63.97 -11.46 29.85
N SER A 465 -63.40 -11.73 31.03
CA SER A 465 -64.16 -12.11 32.22
C SER A 465 -64.82 -10.92 32.93
N GLU A 466 -64.20 -9.75 32.92
CA GLU A 466 -64.80 -8.50 33.44
C GLU A 466 -66.05 -8.08 32.64
N LYS A 467 -66.10 -8.39 31.33
CA LYS A 467 -67.29 -8.11 30.49
C LYS A 467 -68.47 -9.05 30.75
N VAL A 468 -68.26 -10.20 31.39
CA VAL A 468 -69.33 -11.17 31.70
C VAL A 468 -70.02 -10.84 33.02
N HIS A 469 -69.42 -10.02 33.90
CA HIS A 469 -70.03 -9.57 35.17
C HIS A 469 -70.79 -8.24 35.08
N GLN A 470 -70.91 -7.66 33.88
CA GLN A 470 -71.68 -6.43 33.62
C GLN A 470 -72.96 -6.66 32.80
N LYS A 471 -73.47 -7.90 32.74
CA LYS A 471 -74.77 -8.21 32.14
C LYS A 471 -75.74 -8.74 33.18
#